data_AF-A0A382QK34-F1
#
_entry.id   AF-A0A382QK34-F1
#
_cell.length_a   1.000
_cell.length_b   1.000
_cell.length_c   1.000
_cell.angle_alpha   90.00
_cell.angle_beta   90.00
_cell.angle_gamma   90.00
#
_symmetry.space_group_name_H-M   'P 1'
#
loop_
_entity.id
_entity.type
_entity.pdbx_description
1 polymer ?
#
loop_
_entity_poly.entity_id
_entity_poly.type
_entity_poly.pdbx_seq_one_letter_code
_entity_poly.pdbx_strand_id
1 'polypeptide(L)'
;MSPDKPINVEIYKQSYQLRASEGRDAEYIQRAAAYLDQKMQQAAAEVGNRAPLDIAILAALNIAEEVLNARQQKETLLDQADAHIDSFTQLLSDADPPEDPPPNSKRF
;
A
#
# COMPACT_ATOMS: atom_id res chain seq x y z
N MET A 1 29.72 -13.06 -5.54
CA MET A 1 29.14 -11.97 -4.74
C MET A 1 29.59 -10.67 -5.38
N SER A 2 28.69 -10.00 -6.11
CA SER A 2 29.01 -8.71 -6.74
C SER A 2 29.09 -7.64 -5.66
N PRO A 3 30.03 -6.69 -5.74
CA PRO A 3 30.23 -5.69 -4.71
C PRO A 3 28.98 -4.80 -4.63
N ASP A 4 28.53 -4.48 -3.41
CA ASP A 4 27.53 -3.45 -3.13
C ASP A 4 27.93 -2.15 -3.84
N LYS A 5 27.36 -1.90 -5.01
CA LYS A 5 27.67 -0.70 -5.77
C LYS A 5 27.05 0.49 -5.05
N PRO A 6 27.82 1.54 -4.70
CA PRO A 6 27.26 2.73 -4.12
C PRO A 6 26.37 3.44 -5.15
N ILE A 7 25.22 3.91 -4.68
CA ILE A 7 24.19 4.62 -5.42
C ILE A 7 24.17 6.06 -4.90
N ASN A 8 24.37 7.02 -5.80
CA ASN A 8 24.24 8.43 -5.47
C ASN A 8 22.79 8.86 -5.67
N VAL A 9 22.25 9.58 -4.70
CA VAL A 9 20.95 10.24 -4.78
C VAL A 9 21.06 11.69 -4.32
N GLU A 10 20.18 12.54 -4.83
CA GLU A 10 20.04 13.92 -4.37
C GLU A 10 18.67 14.09 -3.72
N ILE A 11 18.66 14.63 -2.50
CA ILE A 11 17.45 14.86 -1.72
C ILE A 11 17.60 16.26 -1.10
N TYR A 12 16.68 17.15 -1.45
CA TYR A 12 16.61 18.52 -0.96
C TYR A 12 17.94 19.29 -1.08
N LYS A 13 18.53 19.25 -2.29
CA LYS A 13 19.83 19.89 -2.63
C LYS A 13 21.04 19.28 -1.89
N GLN A 14 20.87 18.12 -1.25
CA GLN A 14 21.94 17.41 -0.57
C GLN A 14 22.16 16.05 -1.24
N SER A 15 23.42 15.73 -1.54
CA SER A 15 23.79 14.46 -2.16
C SER A 15 24.13 13.41 -1.10
N TYR A 16 23.62 12.19 -1.26
CA TYR A 16 23.85 11.05 -0.39
C TYR A 16 24.36 9.84 -1.17
N GLN A 17 25.26 9.08 -0.54
CA GLN A 17 25.74 7.79 -1.04
C GLN A 17 25.12 6.65 -0.24
N LEU A 18 24.26 5.88 -0.89
CA LEU A 18 23.57 4.74 -0.32
C LEU A 18 24.13 3.45 -0.90
N ARG A 19 24.12 2.36 -0.14
CA ARG A 19 24.52 1.04 -0.65
C ARG A 19 23.28 0.28 -1.06
N ALA A 20 23.36 -0.40 -2.21
CA ALA A 20 22.37 -1.42 -2.54
C ALA A 20 22.38 -2.50 -1.44
N SER A 21 21.25 -3.15 -1.23
CA SER A 21 21.17 -4.36 -0.40
C SER A 21 20.18 -5.34 -1.03
N GLU A 22 20.11 -6.58 -0.57
CA GLU A 22 19.02 -7.48 -1.00
C GLU A 22 17.66 -6.78 -0.81
N GLY A 23 16.84 -6.78 -1.86
CA GLY A 23 15.53 -6.10 -1.90
C GLY A 23 15.56 -4.57 -2.02
N ARG A 24 16.74 -3.94 -2.10
CA ARG A 24 16.91 -2.49 -2.32
C ARG A 24 17.96 -2.25 -3.40
N ASP A 25 17.53 -2.40 -4.64
CA ASP A 25 18.35 -2.09 -5.81
C ASP A 25 18.46 -0.58 -6.07
N ALA A 26 19.24 -0.23 -7.10
CA ALA A 26 19.46 1.16 -7.47
C ALA A 26 18.17 1.88 -7.86
N GLU A 27 17.27 1.20 -8.55
CA GLU A 27 16.01 1.78 -9.00
C GLU A 27 15.08 2.07 -7.81
N TYR A 28 14.95 1.13 -6.88
CA TYR A 28 14.18 1.31 -5.65
C TYR A 28 14.71 2.48 -4.83
N ILE A 29 16.02 2.56 -4.62
CA ILE A 29 16.65 3.65 -3.86
C ILE A 29 16.44 5.01 -4.53
N GLN A 30 16.57 5.07 -5.87
CA GLN A 30 16.33 6.30 -6.61
C GLN A 30 14.87 6.75 -6.53
N ARG A 31 13.91 5.81 -6.66
CA ARG A 31 12.48 6.11 -6.51
C ARG A 31 12.15 6.62 -5.11
N ALA A 32 12.69 5.99 -4.07
CA ALA A 32 12.50 6.42 -2.69
C ALA A 32 13.08 7.82 -2.44
N ALA A 33 14.28 8.10 -2.97
CA ALA A 33 14.91 9.42 -2.85
C ALA A 33 14.11 10.51 -3.58
N ALA A 34 13.65 10.24 -4.81
CA ALA A 34 12.82 11.17 -5.58
C ALA A 34 11.50 11.49 -4.87
N TYR A 35 10.86 10.47 -4.27
CA TYR A 35 9.63 10.66 -3.51
C TYR A 35 9.86 11.48 -2.24
N LEU A 36 10.94 11.20 -1.49
CA LEU A 36 11.30 12.00 -0.32
C LEU A 36 11.63 13.45 -0.70
N ASP A 37 12.36 13.68 -1.81
CA ASP A 37 12.66 15.01 -2.31
C ASP A 37 11.37 15.80 -2.61
N GLN A 38 10.42 15.18 -3.33
CA GLN A 38 9.12 15.79 -3.60
C GLN A 38 8.39 16.15 -2.30
N LYS A 39 8.42 15.27 -1.29
CA LYS A 39 7.78 15.53 0.02
C LYS A 39 8.44 16.67 0.78
N MET A 40 9.77 16.79 0.70
CA MET A 40 10.50 17.91 1.29
C MET A 40 10.20 19.23 0.56
N GLN A 41 10.05 19.22 -0.77
CA GLN A 41 9.64 20.41 -1.52
C GLN A 41 8.21 20.87 -1.15
N GLN A 42 7.29 19.92 -0.99
CA GLN A 42 5.91 20.20 -0.53
C GLN A 42 5.91 20.80 0.88
N ALA A 43 6.61 20.17 1.83
CA ALA A 43 6.73 20.67 3.19
C ALA A 43 7.37 22.07 3.23
N ALA A 44 8.41 22.31 2.43
CA ALA A 44 9.04 23.63 2.33
C ALA A 44 8.07 24.72 1.83
N ALA A 45 7.17 24.38 0.90
CA ALA A 45 6.16 25.31 0.40
C ALA A 45 5.12 25.69 1.46
N GLU A 46 4.81 24.79 2.40
CA GLU A 46 3.80 25.01 3.45
C GLU A 46 4.33 25.85 4.63
N VAL A 47 5.53 25.53 5.14
CA VAL A 47 6.09 26.17 6.34
C VAL A 47 7.09 27.29 6.06
N GLY A 48 7.43 27.52 4.80
CA GLY A 48 8.34 28.60 4.38
C GLY A 48 9.80 28.35 4.79
N ASN A 49 10.49 29.42 5.19
CA ASN A 49 11.96 29.40 5.36
C ASN A 49 12.40 28.84 6.72
N ARG A 50 12.15 27.55 6.96
CA ARG A 50 12.64 26.79 8.13
C ARG A 50 13.96 26.07 7.85
N ALA A 51 14.58 25.55 8.91
CA ALA A 51 15.78 24.74 8.77
C ALA A 51 15.50 23.46 7.95
N PRO A 52 16.45 22.98 7.12
CA PRO A 52 16.27 21.76 6.33
C PRO A 52 15.87 20.53 7.16
N LEU A 53 16.34 20.44 8.41
CA LEU A 53 15.98 19.35 9.31
C LEU A 53 14.48 19.39 9.69
N ASP A 54 13.93 20.57 9.97
CA ASP A 54 12.50 20.71 10.29
C ASP A 54 11.64 20.30 9.09
N ILE A 55 12.07 20.69 7.88
CA ILE A 55 11.41 20.31 6.63
C ILE A 55 11.50 18.80 6.41
N ALA A 56 12.64 18.16 6.71
CA ALA A 56 12.80 16.72 6.61
C ALA A 56 11.88 15.97 7.59
N ILE A 57 11.74 16.49 8.82
CA ILE A 57 10.83 15.91 9.83
C ILE A 57 9.37 16.02 9.37
N LEU A 58 8.96 17.16 8.82
CA LEU A 58 7.60 17.35 8.29
C LEU A 58 7.33 16.45 7.08
N ALA A 59 8.28 16.35 6.15
CA ALA A 59 8.19 15.44 5.01
C ALA A 59 8.06 13.98 5.48
N ALA A 60 8.86 13.56 6.47
CA ALA A 60 8.78 12.23 7.04
C ALA A 60 7.43 11.97 7.73
N LEU A 61 6.87 12.96 8.42
CA LEU A 61 5.55 12.86 9.04
C LEU A 61 4.45 12.67 7.98
N ASN A 62 4.46 13.47 6.91
CA ASN A 62 3.49 13.35 5.82
C ASN A 62 3.55 11.96 5.16
N ILE A 63 4.75 11.41 4.94
CA ILE A 63 4.93 10.04 4.44
C ILE A 63 4.37 9.01 5.42
N ALA A 64 4.61 9.18 6.73
CA ALA A 64 4.09 8.28 7.74
C ALA A 64 2.55 8.28 7.76
N GLU A 65 1.92 9.45 7.63
CA GLU A 65 0.46 9.58 7.52
C GLU A 65 -0.08 8.89 6.27
N GLU A 66 0.57 9.03 5.11
CA GLU A 66 0.19 8.32 3.88
C GLU A 66 0.24 6.80 4.05
N VAL A 67 1.28 6.28 4.72
CA VAL A 67 1.41 4.84 5.00
C VAL A 67 0.31 4.36 5.94
N LEU A 68 -0.02 5.13 6.98
CA LEU A 68 -1.11 4.78 7.91
C LEU A 68 -2.47 4.80 7.21
N ASN A 69 -2.75 5.82 6.40
CA ASN A 69 -3.98 5.92 5.63
C ASN A 69 -4.11 4.77 4.63
N ALA A 70 -3.05 4.43 3.90
CA ALA A 70 -3.05 3.31 2.97
C ALA A 70 -3.30 1.96 3.67
N ARG A 71 -2.76 1.76 4.87
CA ARG A 71 -3.01 0.56 5.68
C ARG A 71 -4.47 0.47 6.11
N GLN A 72 -5.03 1.58 6.59
CA GLN A 72 -6.44 1.63 7.01
C GLN A 72 -7.38 1.34 5.83
N GLN A 73 -7.13 1.93 4.66
CA GLN A 73 -7.92 1.67 3.45
C GLN A 73 -7.84 0.20 3.03
N LYS A 74 -6.66 -0.40 3.11
CA LYS A 74 -6.48 -1.83 2.80
C LYS A 74 -7.31 -2.71 3.74
N GLU A 75 -7.30 -2.42 5.04
CA GLU A 75 -8.10 -3.15 6.03
C GLU A 75 -9.60 -3.04 5.72
N THR A 76 -10.09 -1.82 5.48
CA THR A 76 -11.49 -1.60 5.10
C THR A 76 -11.89 -2.32 3.82
N LEU A 77 -11.01 -2.40 2.82
CA LEU A 77 -11.27 -3.14 1.58
C LEU A 77 -11.34 -4.66 1.82
N LEU A 78 -10.54 -5.19 2.73
CA LEU A 78 -10.61 -6.61 3.12
C LEU A 78 -11.93 -6.91 3.85
N ASP A 79 -12.31 -6.08 4.81
CA ASP A 79 -13.58 -6.23 5.53
C ASP A 79 -14.79 -6.19 4.58
N GLN A 80 -14.76 -5.31 3.58
CA GLN A 80 -15.79 -5.23 2.54
C GLN A 80 -15.82 -6.49 1.65
N ALA A 81 -14.66 -7.03 1.29
CA ALA A 81 -14.57 -8.25 0.51
C ALA A 81 -15.14 -9.45 1.28
N ASP A 82 -14.81 -9.58 2.56
CA ASP A 82 -15.32 -10.64 3.44
C ASP A 82 -16.85 -10.53 3.57
N ALA A 83 -17.38 -9.33 3.85
CA ALA A 83 -18.83 -9.12 3.95
C ALA A 83 -19.57 -9.45 2.64
N HIS A 84 -18.96 -9.16 1.49
CA HIS A 84 -19.51 -9.52 0.17
C HIS A 84 -19.51 -11.03 -0.07
N ILE A 85 -18.45 -11.74 0.33
CA ILE A 85 -18.34 -13.19 0.22
C ILE A 85 -19.38 -13.87 1.11
N ASP A 86 -19.57 -13.39 2.35
CA ASP A 86 -20.57 -13.92 3.27
C ASP A 86 -21.99 -13.72 2.72
N SER A 87 -22.29 -12.52 2.22
CA SER A 87 -23.59 -12.21 1.60
C SER A 87 -23.85 -13.12 0.39
N PHE A 88 -22.84 -13.38 -0.43
CA PHE A 88 -22.96 -14.26 -1.60
C PHE A 88 -23.16 -15.72 -1.21
N THR A 89 -22.42 -16.22 -0.22
CA THR A 89 -22.58 -17.58 0.32
C THR A 89 -23.98 -17.81 0.87
N GLN A 90 -24.53 -16.80 1.56
CA GLN A 90 -25.88 -16.88 2.10
C GLN A 90 -26.95 -16.96 1.01
N LEU A 91 -26.82 -16.16 -0.06
CA LEU A 91 -27.72 -16.24 -1.22
C LEU A 91 -27.69 -17.61 -1.92
N LEU A 92 -26.52 -18.23 -2.02
CA LEU A 92 -26.40 -19.58 -2.60
C LEU A 92 -26.99 -20.66 -1.69
N SER A 93 -26.97 -20.46 -0.38
CA SER A 93 -27.52 -21.41 0.60
C SER A 93 -29.05 -21.32 0.69
N ASP A 94 -29.62 -20.13 0.48
CA ASP A 94 -31.06 -19.90 0.44
C ASP A 94 -31.71 -20.40 -0.87
N ALA A 95 -30.91 -20.69 -1.90
CA ALA A 95 -31.37 -21.37 -3.10
C ALA A 95 -31.50 -22.87 -2.80
N ASP A 96 -32.67 -23.29 -2.29
CA ASP A 96 -33.02 -24.70 -2.05
C ASP A 96 -32.64 -25.60 -3.24
N PRO A 97 -32.04 -26.79 -3.01
CA PRO A 97 -31.91 -27.78 -4.07
C PRO A 97 -33.31 -28.14 -4.58
N PRO A 98 -33.48 -28.42 -5.88
CA PRO A 98 -34.79 -28.82 -6.40
C PRO A 98 -35.29 -30.02 -5.59
N GLU A 99 -36.45 -29.89 -4.94
CA GLU A 99 -37.14 -31.01 -4.30
C GLU A 99 -37.22 -32.15 -5.33
N ASP A 100 -36.64 -33.30 -5.00
CA ASP A 100 -36.83 -34.51 -5.81
C ASP A 100 -38.33 -34.72 -6.00
N PRO A 101 -38.83 -34.84 -7.24
CA PRO A 101 -40.26 -35.03 -7.46
C PRO A 101 -40.69 -36.32 -6.75
N PRO A 102 -41.86 -36.33 -6.08
CA PRO A 102 -42.26 -37.46 -5.25
C PRO A 102 -42.30 -38.75 -6.08
N PRO A 103 -41.90 -39.90 -5.52
CA PRO A 103 -41.85 -41.16 -6.25
C PRO A 103 -43.24 -41.50 -6.76
N ASN A 104 -43.37 -41.54 -8.09
CA ASN A 104 -44.63 -41.79 -8.78
C ASN A 104 -45.12 -43.20 -8.46
N SER A 105 -46.00 -43.32 -7.46
CA SER A 105 -46.74 -44.55 -7.19
C SER A 105 -47.84 -44.71 -8.24
N LYS A 106 -47.48 -45.26 -9.40
CA LYS A 106 -48.42 -46.04 -10.20
C LYS A 106 -48.21 -47.51 -9.89
N ARG A 107 -48.96 -47.97 -8.89
CA ARG A 107 -49.48 -49.34 -8.88
C ARG A 107 -50.44 -49.48 -10.07
N PHE A 108 -50.61 -50.73 -10.50
CA PHE A 108 -51.42 -51.27 -11.60
C PHE A 108 -50.66 -51.44 -12.90
#